data_AF-A0A930SDB6-F1
#
_entry.id   AF-A0A930SDB6-F1
#
_cell.length_a   1.000
_cell.length_b   1.000
_cell.length_c   1.000
_cell.angle_alpha   90.00
_cell.angle_beta   90.00
_cell.angle_gamma   90.00
#
_symmetry.space_group_name_H-M   'P 1'
#
loop_
_entity.id
_entity.type
_entity.pdbx_description
1 polymer ?
#
loop_
_entity_poly.entity_id
_entity_poly.type
_entity_poly.pdbx_seq_one_letter_code
_entity_poly.pdbx_strand_id
1 'polypeptide(L)'
;MHLSDRFTSGIVPIMAVSVLALYIGLVLYMAIEAWPALIHMSWTDIVTGTVWKPMAQSPVLGLAYIISASLYVSLLSLIWALPLGIGTSVGLSLGVSPRIRQFCLSTIDMIAGIPSVIVGFIGLAVVVPAIQSMFSLSTGESILSASLVLAF
;
A
#
# COMPACT_ATOMS: atom_id res chain seq x y z
N MET A 1 22.03 2.67 38.99
CA MET A 1 21.51 2.70 37.61
C MET A 1 22.53 2.03 36.73
N HIS A 2 22.16 0.94 36.06
CA HIS A 2 23.09 0.14 35.27
C HIS A 2 23.58 0.93 34.05
N LEU A 3 24.82 0.67 33.60
CA LEU A 3 25.40 1.28 32.39
C LEU A 3 24.52 1.12 31.15
N SER A 4 23.72 0.06 31.09
CA SER A 4 22.68 -0.16 30.08
C SER A 4 21.64 0.97 30.09
N ASP A 5 21.09 1.33 31.26
CA ASP A 5 20.00 2.32 31.38
C ASP A 5 20.42 3.72 30.94
N ARG A 6 21.68 4.09 31.19
CA ARG A 6 22.25 5.37 30.73
C ARG A 6 22.46 5.40 29.21
N PHE A 7 22.82 4.27 28.62
CA PHE A 7 23.01 4.12 27.18
C PHE A 7 21.66 4.16 26.44
N THR A 8 20.65 3.42 26.92
CA THR A 8 19.27 3.49 26.38
C THR A 8 18.67 4.88 26.56
N SER A 9 18.87 5.51 27.72
CA SER A 9 18.34 6.86 27.99
C SER A 9 18.97 7.95 27.12
N GLY A 10 20.15 7.73 26.54
CA GLY A 10 20.78 8.68 25.62
C GLY A 10 20.43 8.44 24.15
N ILE A 11 20.43 7.18 23.70
CA ILE A 11 20.23 6.83 22.28
C ILE A 11 18.77 6.89 21.86
N VAL A 12 17.85 6.40 22.70
CA VAL A 12 16.41 6.37 22.37
C VAL A 12 15.86 7.77 22.05
N PRO A 13 16.10 8.83 22.86
CA PRO A 13 15.62 10.16 22.51
C PRO A 13 16.29 10.72 21.25
N ILE A 14 17.56 10.42 20.99
CA ILE A 14 18.23 10.84 19.75
C ILE A 14 17.56 10.19 18.53
N MET A 15 17.28 8.89 18.58
CA MET A 15 16.58 8.20 17.50
C MET A 15 15.14 8.71 17.34
N ALA A 16 14.44 8.96 18.43
CA ALA A 16 13.09 9.52 18.39
C ALA A 16 13.07 10.91 17.75
N VAL A 17 14.00 11.79 18.13
CA VAL A 17 14.15 13.12 17.56
C VAL A 17 14.57 13.04 16.09
N SER A 18 15.45 12.10 15.70
CA SER A 18 15.86 11.95 14.31
C SER A 18 14.71 11.46 13.43
N VAL A 19 13.91 10.49 13.89
CA VAL A 19 12.72 10.02 13.17
C VAL A 19 11.70 11.15 13.04
N LEU A 20 11.48 11.92 14.11
CA LEU A 20 10.59 13.07 14.07
C LEU A 20 11.09 14.15 13.09
N ALA A 21 12.39 14.45 13.11
CA ALA A 21 12.99 15.41 12.19
C ALA A 21 12.87 14.97 10.73
N LEU A 22 13.10 13.68 10.44
CA LEU A 22 12.90 13.11 9.10
C LEU A 22 11.43 13.19 8.66
N TYR A 23 10.49 12.90 9.56
CA TYR A 23 9.07 13.01 9.28
C TYR A 23 8.64 14.46 8.99
N ILE A 24 9.10 15.42 9.79
CA ILE A 24 8.85 16.85 9.54
C ILE A 24 9.46 17.26 8.21
N GLY A 25 10.70 16.83 7.91
CA GLY A 25 11.34 17.08 6.63
C GLY A 25 10.54 16.53 5.44
N LEU A 26 9.99 15.32 5.57
CA LEU A 26 9.11 14.72 4.56
C LEU A 26 7.84 15.54 4.35
N VAL A 27 7.15 15.95 5.41
CA VAL A 27 5.93 16.76 5.33
C VAL A 27 6.21 18.11 4.68
N LEU A 28 7.32 18.76 5.05
CA LEU A 28 7.73 20.03 4.45
C LEU A 28 8.06 19.86 2.97
N TYR A 29 8.81 18.81 2.61
CA TYR A 29 9.11 18.50 1.22
C TYR A 29 7.84 18.29 0.39
N MET A 30 6.90 17.48 0.89
CA MET A 30 5.60 17.26 0.24
C MET A 30 4.81 18.57 0.08
N ALA A 31 4.81 19.43 1.10
CA ALA A 31 4.12 20.71 1.04
C ALA A 31 4.74 21.65 -0.02
N ILE A 32 6.07 21.69 -0.11
CA ILE A 32 6.79 22.50 -1.09
C ILE A 32 6.51 21.98 -2.51
N GLU A 33 6.56 20.67 -2.74
CA GLU A 33 6.28 20.06 -4.05
C GLU A 33 4.80 20.20 -4.46
N ALA A 34 3.88 20.16 -3.50
CA ALA A 34 2.46 20.37 -3.77
C ALA A 34 2.10 21.85 -4.00
N TRP A 35 2.90 22.79 -3.49
CA TRP A 35 2.57 24.21 -3.52
C TRP A 35 2.38 24.79 -4.93
N PRO A 36 3.24 24.52 -5.94
CA PRO A 36 3.02 24.96 -7.31
C PRO A 36 1.69 24.48 -7.89
N ALA A 37 1.28 23.25 -7.59
CA ALA A 37 0.03 22.69 -8.06
C ALA A 37 -1.19 23.46 -7.54
N LEU A 38 -1.16 23.90 -6.28
CA LEU A 38 -2.27 24.62 -5.65
C LEU A 38 -2.44 26.06 -6.15
N ILE A 39 -1.37 26.67 -6.68
CA ILE A 39 -1.39 28.05 -7.17
C ILE A 39 -1.62 28.11 -8.68
N HIS A 40 -1.02 27.20 -9.44
CA HIS A 40 -1.04 27.26 -10.90
C HIS A 40 -2.21 26.51 -11.53
N MET A 41 -2.93 25.66 -10.79
CA MET A 41 -4.16 25.00 -11.25
C MET A 41 -5.40 25.58 -10.56
N SER A 42 -6.53 25.59 -11.29
CA SER A 42 -7.82 25.92 -10.68
C SER A 42 -8.20 24.85 -9.66
N TRP A 43 -8.72 25.26 -8.50
CA TRP A 43 -9.23 24.35 -7.47
C TRP A 43 -10.33 23.43 -7.99
N THR A 44 -11.14 23.88 -8.95
CA THR A 44 -12.15 23.02 -9.60
C THR A 44 -11.48 21.87 -10.33
N ASP A 45 -10.43 22.14 -11.09
CA ASP A 45 -9.75 21.16 -11.93
C ASP A 45 -8.92 20.19 -11.09
N ILE A 46 -8.39 20.65 -9.95
CA ILE A 46 -7.76 19.79 -8.96
C ILE A 46 -8.80 18.82 -8.37
N VAL A 47 -9.96 19.32 -7.94
CA VAL A 47 -10.95 18.50 -7.23
C VAL A 47 -11.70 17.56 -8.17
N THR A 48 -12.21 18.04 -9.30
CA THR A 48 -13.04 17.27 -10.25
C THR A 48 -12.23 16.64 -11.38
N GLY A 49 -10.92 16.89 -11.44
CA GLY A 49 -10.03 16.34 -12.45
C GLY A 49 -10.08 14.82 -12.51
N THR A 50 -10.30 14.30 -13.71
CA THR A 50 -10.41 12.86 -14.00
C THR A 50 -9.12 12.27 -14.59
N VAL A 51 -8.05 13.05 -14.62
CA VAL A 51 -6.77 12.65 -15.19
C VAL A 51 -5.67 12.85 -14.16
N TRP A 52 -4.79 11.87 -14.04
CA TRP A 52 -3.61 11.93 -13.19
C TRP A 52 -2.34 11.77 -14.04
N LYS A 53 -1.63 12.88 -14.25
CA LYS A 53 -0.39 12.96 -15.02
C LYS A 53 0.59 13.94 -14.35
N PRO A 54 1.17 13.58 -13.20
CA PRO A 54 2.12 14.44 -12.49
C PRO A 54 3.45 14.63 -13.23
N MET A 55 3.85 13.67 -14.06
CA MET A 55 5.15 13.67 -14.76
C MET A 55 5.10 14.28 -16.18
N ALA A 56 3.95 14.82 -16.60
CA ALA A 56 3.81 15.45 -17.92
C ALA A 56 4.42 16.85 -17.93
N GLN A 57 4.77 17.35 -19.12
CA GLN A 57 5.27 18.73 -19.31
C GLN A 57 4.32 19.78 -18.73
N SER A 58 3.00 19.54 -18.84
CA SER A 58 1.96 20.25 -18.11
C SER A 58 1.33 19.27 -17.12
N PRO A 59 1.69 19.30 -15.83
CA PRO A 59 1.19 18.35 -14.85
C PRO A 59 -0.32 18.53 -14.66
N VAL A 60 -1.05 17.41 -14.63
CA VAL A 60 -2.49 17.37 -14.35
C VAL A 60 -2.72 16.51 -13.13
N LEU A 61 -3.26 17.11 -12.08
CA LEU A 61 -3.42 16.50 -10.77
C LEU A 61 -4.90 16.43 -10.39
N GLY A 62 -5.59 15.40 -10.88
CA GLY A 62 -6.98 15.13 -10.53
C GLY A 62 -7.12 14.36 -9.22
N LEU A 63 -7.61 15.01 -8.17
CA LEU A 63 -7.93 14.41 -6.87
C LEU A 63 -9.03 13.36 -7.00
N ALA A 64 -10.10 13.66 -7.75
CA ALA A 64 -11.19 12.71 -8.00
C ALA A 64 -10.69 11.43 -8.68
N TYR A 65 -9.70 11.52 -9.58
CA TYR A 65 -9.07 10.34 -10.18
C TYR A 65 -8.39 9.46 -9.13
N ILE A 66 -7.56 10.03 -8.24
CA ILE A 66 -6.88 9.23 -7.20
C ILE A 66 -7.87 8.59 -6.24
N ILE A 67 -8.87 9.35 -5.80
CA ILE A 67 -9.88 8.86 -4.87
C ILE A 67 -10.66 7.71 -5.53
N SER A 68 -11.13 7.90 -6.76
CA SER A 68 -11.88 6.86 -7.49
C SER A 68 -11.03 5.62 -7.76
N ALA A 69 -9.77 5.78 -8.18
CA ALA A 69 -8.85 4.67 -8.38
C ALA A 69 -8.65 3.87 -7.07
N SER A 70 -8.43 4.56 -5.95
CA SER A 70 -8.27 3.93 -4.63
C SER A 70 -9.52 3.17 -4.21
N LEU A 71 -10.70 3.76 -4.42
CA LEU A 71 -11.99 3.12 -4.15
C LEU A 71 -12.20 1.88 -5.03
N TYR A 72 -11.96 1.97 -6.33
CA TYR A 72 -12.11 0.83 -7.23
C TYR A 72 -11.18 -0.32 -6.87
N VAL A 73 -9.90 -0.04 -6.60
CA VAL A 73 -8.92 -1.04 -6.19
C VAL A 73 -9.31 -1.68 -4.86
N SER A 74 -9.74 -0.90 -3.88
CA SER A 74 -10.15 -1.40 -2.56
C SER A 74 -11.44 -2.22 -2.61
N LEU A 75 -12.44 -1.78 -3.38
CA LEU A 75 -13.70 -2.53 -3.51
C LEU A 75 -13.48 -3.83 -4.27
N LEU A 76 -12.67 -3.81 -5.32
CA LEU A 76 -12.38 -4.99 -6.12
C LEU A 76 -11.50 -5.98 -5.34
N SER A 77 -10.56 -5.51 -4.52
CA SER A 77 -9.76 -6.40 -3.67
C SER A 77 -10.62 -7.12 -2.63
N LEU A 78 -11.64 -6.47 -2.06
CA LEU A 78 -12.58 -7.10 -1.13
C LEU A 78 -13.33 -8.29 -1.74
N ILE A 79 -13.63 -8.25 -3.05
CA ILE A 79 -14.30 -9.37 -3.74
C ILE A 79 -13.45 -10.64 -3.68
N TRP A 80 -12.11 -10.51 -3.71
CA TRP A 80 -11.18 -11.63 -3.63
C TRP A 80 -10.83 -11.97 -2.18
N ALA A 81 -10.53 -10.96 -1.37
CA ALA A 81 -10.04 -11.13 0.00
C ALA A 81 -11.11 -11.65 0.96
N LEU A 82 -12.36 -11.17 0.86
CA LEU A 82 -13.42 -11.55 1.80
C LEU A 82 -13.80 -13.04 1.73
N PRO A 83 -14.09 -13.62 0.54
CA PRO A 83 -14.47 -15.03 0.48
C PRO A 83 -13.35 -15.95 0.95
N LEU A 84 -12.10 -15.63 0.59
CA LEU A 84 -10.93 -16.40 1.01
C LEU A 84 -10.67 -16.26 2.50
N GLY A 85 -10.62 -15.04 3.03
CA GLY A 85 -10.36 -14.80 4.46
C GLY A 85 -11.45 -15.37 5.37
N ILE A 86 -12.72 -15.15 5.02
CA ILE A 86 -13.85 -15.72 5.77
C ILE A 86 -13.85 -17.25 5.62
N GLY A 87 -13.69 -17.79 4.41
CA GLY A 87 -13.63 -19.22 4.17
C GLY A 87 -12.52 -19.92 4.97
N THR A 88 -11.32 -19.35 4.97
CA THR A 88 -10.18 -19.86 5.76
C THR A 88 -10.45 -19.76 7.25
N SER A 89 -10.98 -18.64 7.76
CA SER A 89 -11.27 -18.49 9.19
C SER A 89 -12.34 -19.47 9.69
N VAL A 90 -13.40 -19.66 8.92
CA VAL A 90 -14.48 -20.63 9.23
C VAL A 90 -13.94 -22.05 9.16
N GLY A 91 -13.18 -22.39 8.10
CA GLY A 91 -12.56 -23.71 7.94
C GLY A 91 -11.63 -24.08 9.10
N LEU A 92 -10.76 -23.15 9.51
CA LEU A 92 -9.86 -23.34 10.66
C LEU A 92 -10.59 -23.42 12.00
N SER A 93 -11.78 -22.81 12.11
CA SER A 93 -12.56 -22.81 13.35
C SER A 93 -13.42 -24.06 13.51
N LEU A 94 -13.93 -24.63 12.41
CA LEU A 94 -14.93 -25.70 12.44
C LEU A 94 -14.41 -27.06 11.95
N GLY A 95 -13.43 -27.08 11.06
CA GLY A 95 -13.14 -28.26 10.22
C GLY A 95 -11.79 -28.93 10.44
N VAL A 96 -10.95 -28.45 11.37
CA VAL A 96 -9.53 -28.80 11.38
C VAL A 96 -9.05 -29.26 12.76
N SER A 97 -8.29 -30.37 12.80
CA SER A 97 -7.70 -30.87 14.04
C SER A 97 -6.72 -29.85 14.67
N PRO A 98 -6.53 -29.83 16.01
CA PRO A 98 -5.72 -28.82 16.68
C PRO A 98 -4.29 -28.68 16.13
N ARG A 99 -3.66 -29.78 15.72
CA ARG A 99 -2.30 -29.77 15.16
C ARG A 99 -2.23 -29.08 13.80
N ILE A 100 -3.18 -29.38 12.91
CA ILE A 100 -3.22 -28.77 11.57
C ILE A 100 -3.58 -27.30 11.70
N ARG A 101 -4.53 -26.95 12.58
CA ARG A 101 -4.88 -25.55 12.85
C ARG A 101 -3.67 -24.75 13.31
N GLN A 102 -2.87 -25.28 14.25
CA GLN A 102 -1.66 -24.61 14.74
C GLN A 102 -0.63 -24.41 13.63
N PHE A 103 -0.44 -25.41 12.76
CA PHE A 103 0.45 -25.31 11.61
C PHE A 103 -0.01 -24.24 10.61
N CYS A 104 -1.31 -24.22 10.27
CA CYS A 104 -1.87 -23.21 9.38
C CYS A 104 -1.73 -21.80 9.96
N LEU A 105 -2.06 -21.60 11.24
CA LEU A 105 -1.92 -20.30 11.90
C LEU A 105 -0.46 -19.82 11.89
N SER A 106 0.49 -20.69 12.23
CA SER A 106 1.92 -20.36 12.17
C SER A 106 2.38 -20.00 10.76
N THR A 107 1.80 -20.62 9.73
CA THR A 107 2.12 -20.31 8.32
C THR A 107 1.52 -18.96 7.91
N ILE A 108 0.28 -18.68 8.31
CA ILE A 108 -0.39 -17.40 8.07
C ILE A 108 0.41 -16.27 8.73
N ASP A 109 0.82 -16.43 9.99
CA ASP A 109 1.62 -15.43 10.71
C ASP A 109 2.97 -15.19 10.03
N MET A 110 3.61 -16.25 9.52
CA MET A 110 4.85 -16.13 8.76
C MET A 110 4.66 -15.34 7.46
N ILE A 111 3.57 -15.59 6.72
CA ILE A 111 3.26 -14.86 5.48
C ILE A 111 2.87 -13.41 5.78
N ALA A 112 2.09 -13.17 6.84
CA ALA A 112 1.72 -11.82 7.28
C ALA A 112 2.93 -10.99 7.75
N GLY A 113 4.01 -11.66 8.18
CA GLY A 113 5.28 -11.03 8.51
C GLY A 113 6.09 -10.54 7.31
N ILE A 114 5.69 -10.88 6.07
CA ILE A 114 6.36 -10.39 4.87
C ILE A 114 6.13 -8.88 4.73
N PRO A 115 7.19 -8.06 4.58
CA PRO A 115 7.05 -6.63 4.36
C PRO A 115 6.19 -6.32 3.12
N SER A 116 5.28 -5.37 3.25
CA SER A 116 4.35 -4.97 2.17
C SER A 116 5.06 -4.56 0.88
N VAL A 117 6.26 -3.95 0.98
CA VAL A 117 7.07 -3.56 -0.19
C VAL A 117 7.46 -4.78 -1.03
N ILE A 118 7.72 -5.94 -0.42
CA ILE A 118 8.06 -7.17 -1.13
C ILE A 118 6.84 -7.69 -1.90
N VAL A 119 5.66 -7.70 -1.26
CA VAL A 119 4.40 -8.11 -1.89
C VAL A 119 4.09 -7.20 -3.09
N GLY A 120 4.23 -5.88 -2.91
CA GLY A 120 4.07 -4.90 -3.99
C GLY A 120 5.04 -5.14 -5.16
N PHE A 121 6.31 -5.43 -4.88
CA PHE A 121 7.30 -5.73 -5.91
C PHE A 121 6.99 -7.05 -6.65
N ILE A 122 6.58 -8.10 -5.94
CA ILE A 122 6.11 -9.35 -6.56
C ILE A 122 4.91 -9.06 -7.47
N GLY A 123 3.99 -8.20 -7.03
CA GLY A 123 2.90 -7.70 -7.85
C GLY A 123 3.35 -7.10 -9.18
N LEU A 124 4.33 -6.19 -9.12
CA LEU A 124 4.89 -5.55 -10.31
C LEU A 124 5.70 -6.52 -11.19
N ALA A 125 6.45 -7.45 -10.60
CA ALA A 125 7.33 -8.35 -11.34
C ALA A 125 6.60 -9.57 -11.94
N VAL A 126 5.50 -10.00 -11.32
CA VAL A 126 4.80 -11.25 -11.68
C VAL A 126 3.37 -10.98 -12.12
N VAL A 127 2.56 -10.31 -11.29
CA VAL A 127 1.12 -10.14 -11.55
C VAL A 127 0.88 -9.22 -12.75
N VAL A 128 1.60 -8.09 -12.82
CA VAL A 128 1.47 -7.13 -13.92
C VAL A 128 1.82 -7.76 -15.28
N PRO A 129 2.98 -8.42 -15.49
CA PRO A 129 3.28 -9.12 -16.74
C PRO A 129 2.31 -10.27 -17.06
N ALA A 130 1.83 -11.00 -16.05
CA ALA A 130 0.86 -12.06 -16.24
C ALA A 130 -0.48 -11.52 -16.78
N ILE A 131 -1.01 -10.45 -16.19
CA ILE A 131 -2.22 -9.77 -16.68
C ILE A 131 -2.01 -9.24 -18.09
N GLN A 132 -0.86 -8.61 -18.35
CA GLN A 132 -0.53 -8.03 -19.65
C GLN A 132 -0.58 -9.09 -20.76
N SER A 133 0.06 -10.23 -20.53
CA SER A 133 0.10 -11.34 -21.49
C SER A 133 -1.23 -12.07 -21.64
N MET A 134 -1.95 -12.29 -20.54
CA MET A 134 -3.24 -13.00 -20.54
C MET A 134 -4.33 -12.25 -21.32
N PHE A 135 -4.33 -10.91 -21.24
CA PHE A 135 -5.32 -10.06 -21.92
C PHE A 135 -4.79 -9.35 -23.17
N SER A 136 -3.56 -9.63 -23.60
CA SER A 136 -2.89 -8.96 -24.73
C SER A 136 -2.93 -7.42 -24.64
N LEU A 137 -2.66 -6.88 -23.45
CA LEU A 137 -2.72 -5.45 -23.17
C LEU A 137 -1.40 -4.75 -23.49
N SER A 138 -1.46 -3.44 -23.75
CA SER A 138 -0.27 -2.60 -23.92
C SER A 138 0.56 -2.50 -22.63
N THR A 139 -0.10 -2.44 -21.47
CA THR A 139 0.50 -2.51 -20.14
C THR A 139 -0.38 -3.34 -19.20
N GLY A 140 0.25 -4.04 -18.26
CA GLY A 140 -0.46 -4.75 -17.19
C GLY A 140 -0.79 -3.87 -15.98
N GLU A 141 -0.36 -2.61 -15.97
CA GLU A 141 -0.62 -1.64 -14.90
C GLU A 141 -2.08 -1.21 -14.92
N SER A 142 -2.93 -2.00 -14.27
CA SER A 142 -4.38 -1.85 -14.30
C SER A 142 -5.00 -1.93 -12.90
N ILE A 143 -6.24 -1.45 -12.76
CA ILE A 143 -7.04 -1.59 -11.53
C ILE A 143 -7.14 -3.06 -11.12
N LEU A 144 -7.26 -3.98 -12.09
CA LEU A 144 -7.32 -5.42 -11.84
C LEU A 144 -6.02 -5.91 -11.20
N SER A 145 -4.88 -5.61 -11.80
CA SER A 145 -3.56 -6.01 -11.27
C SER A 145 -3.34 -5.46 -9.87
N ALA A 146 -3.65 -4.17 -9.65
CA ALA A 146 -3.54 -3.55 -8.33
C ALA A 146 -4.47 -4.21 -7.30
N SER A 147 -5.71 -4.55 -7.69
CA SER A 147 -6.68 -5.18 -6.79
C SER A 147 -6.28 -6.60 -6.37
N LEU A 148 -5.66 -7.38 -7.27
CA LEU A 148 -5.18 -8.73 -6.96
C LEU A 148 -3.99 -8.70 -6.02
N VAL A 149 -3.08 -7.73 -6.20
CA VAL A 149 -1.93 -7.55 -5.32
C VAL A 149 -2.38 -7.07 -3.94
N LEU A 150 -3.37 -6.16 -3.86
CA LEU A 150 -3.91 -5.67 -2.58
C LEU A 150 -4.75 -6.71 -1.84
N ALA A 151 -5.35 -7.67 -2.55
CA ALA A 151 -6.14 -8.74 -1.92
C ALA A 151 -5.29 -9.76 -1.15
N PHE A 152 -3.96 -9.72 -1.32
CA PHE A 152 -2.99 -10.64 -0.74
C PHE A 152 -2.25 -10.00 0.44
#